data_AF-A0AAW6T746-F1
#
_entry.id   AF-A0AAW6T746-F1
#
_cell.length_a   1.000
_cell.length_b   1.000
_cell.length_c   1.000
_cell.angle_alpha   90.00
_cell.angle_beta   90.00
_cell.angle_gamma   90.00
#
_symmetry.space_group_name_H-M   'P 1'
#
loop_
_entity.id
_entity.type
_entity.pdbx_description
1 polymer ?
#
loop_
_entity_poly.entity_id
_entity_poly.type
_entity_poly.pdbx_seq_one_letter_code
_entity_poly.pdbx_strand_id
1 'polypeptide(L)'
;MKRFNIVTLLFIGILINSDSQMALAKNNTNQQIPFLEQLMTHSLKHDEVQNIKIENESGQQRIFSINDGFQERVLRKVVHWLNNSSRVHGITDVSLEKPSNKLTLKTVNDEVITIEPAYKCVLENNHTNCTTKDGELIISENSHKVQLKSQSLYDWLAVGWRIELNGPTKEELLEEALYTRYLYILGPSYSDFFMCPKIHIEPIDGDPRRHLIFASALSYSGHHGGYYDKLTFSVRDSNLEGLKVTNVKIKKHISQEESQKQCRNLD
;
A
#
# COMPACT_ATOMS: atom_id res chain seq x y z
N MET A 1 13.85 -50.84 -57.36
CA MET A 1 12.64 -50.28 -58.01
C MET A 1 12.41 -48.88 -57.49
N LYS A 2 12.35 -47.91 -58.40
CA LYS A 2 12.04 -46.49 -58.14
C LYS A 2 10.54 -46.35 -57.83
N ARG A 3 10.19 -45.51 -56.85
CA ARG A 3 9.12 -44.50 -56.98
C ARG A 3 9.52 -43.26 -56.19
N PHE A 4 9.83 -42.20 -56.94
CA PHE A 4 9.81 -40.80 -56.50
C PHE A 4 8.35 -40.36 -56.36
N ASN A 5 8.03 -39.51 -55.38
CA ASN A 5 7.55 -38.16 -55.69
C ASN A 5 7.29 -37.31 -54.44
N ILE A 6 7.82 -36.07 -54.48
CA ILE A 6 7.17 -34.81 -54.09
C ILE A 6 6.77 -34.77 -52.61
N VAL A 7 7.52 -34.10 -51.71
CA VAL A 7 7.46 -32.65 -51.52
C VAL A 7 8.86 -32.11 -51.17
N THR A 8 9.51 -31.49 -52.15
CA THR A 8 10.50 -30.43 -51.91
C THR A 8 9.75 -29.10 -52.12
N LEU A 9 10.13 -28.06 -51.38
CA LEU A 9 9.59 -26.68 -51.37
C LEU A 9 8.48 -26.38 -50.36
N LEU A 10 8.82 -26.41 -49.06
CA LEU A 10 8.16 -25.55 -48.07
C LEU A 10 9.00 -25.39 -46.79
N PHE A 11 10.33 -25.20 -46.94
CA PHE A 11 11.21 -24.91 -45.80
C PHE A 11 12.29 -23.86 -46.09
N ILE A 12 12.13 -23.09 -47.17
CA ILE A 12 12.93 -21.88 -47.44
C ILE A 12 11.94 -20.76 -47.74
N GLY A 13 11.29 -20.28 -46.68
CA GLY A 13 10.26 -19.24 -46.76
C GLY A 13 9.76 -18.77 -45.39
N ILE A 14 10.50 -19.05 -44.31
CA ILE A 14 10.23 -18.56 -42.95
C ILE A 14 11.54 -18.07 -42.33
N LEU A 15 12.24 -17.18 -43.04
CA LEU A 15 13.35 -16.38 -42.50
C LEU A 15 13.31 -14.93 -42.99
N ILE A 16 12.15 -14.47 -43.48
CA ILE A 16 11.91 -13.05 -43.80
C ILE A 16 10.45 -12.73 -43.44
N ASN A 17 10.17 -12.55 -42.15
CA ASN A 17 9.06 -11.72 -41.62
C ASN A 17 8.94 -11.83 -40.10
N SER A 18 10.03 -11.59 -39.36
CA SER A 18 9.93 -11.27 -37.93
C SER A 18 10.26 -9.81 -37.62
N ASP A 19 10.73 -9.03 -38.60
CA ASP A 19 11.02 -7.60 -38.41
C ASP A 19 9.82 -6.67 -38.60
N SER A 20 8.67 -7.19 -39.02
CA SER A 20 7.47 -6.37 -39.29
C SER A 20 6.41 -6.38 -38.18
N GLN A 21 6.56 -7.18 -37.12
CA GLN A 21 5.69 -7.11 -35.94
C GLN A 21 6.30 -6.38 -34.72
N MET A 22 7.59 -6.03 -34.76
CA MET A 22 8.19 -5.09 -33.81
C MET A 22 8.07 -3.61 -34.22
N ALA A 23 7.52 -3.33 -35.42
CA ALA A 23 7.34 -1.97 -35.93
C ALA A 23 5.89 -1.46 -35.89
N LEU A 24 4.92 -2.28 -35.43
CA LEU A 24 3.50 -1.94 -35.44
C LEU A 24 2.82 -2.09 -34.07
N ALA A 25 3.58 -1.89 -33.00
CA ALA A 25 3.08 -1.71 -31.62
C ALA A 25 3.71 -0.47 -30.94
N LYS A 26 4.10 0.54 -31.73
CA LYS A 26 4.72 1.79 -31.26
C LYS A 26 3.87 3.05 -31.41
N ASN A 27 2.56 2.91 -31.68
CA ASN A 27 1.64 4.04 -31.85
C ASN A 27 0.39 3.94 -30.96
N ASN A 28 0.57 3.52 -29.71
CA ASN A 28 -0.36 3.90 -28.63
C ASN A 28 0.44 4.59 -27.53
N THR A 29 1.06 5.72 -27.91
CA THR A 29 1.24 6.81 -26.97
C THR A 29 -0.16 7.28 -26.58
N ASN A 30 -0.75 6.64 -25.57
CA ASN A 30 -1.66 7.35 -24.69
C ASN A 30 -0.91 8.64 -24.35
N GLN A 31 -1.41 9.78 -24.79
CA GLN A 31 -0.97 11.07 -24.25
C GLN A 31 -1.28 11.01 -22.77
N GLN A 32 -0.28 10.60 -22.00
CA GLN A 32 -0.42 10.38 -20.58
C GLN A 32 -0.28 11.75 -19.94
N ILE A 33 -1.33 12.12 -19.21
CA ILE A 33 -1.46 13.42 -18.57
C ILE A 33 -0.33 13.57 -17.54
N PRO A 34 0.49 14.64 -17.56
CA PRO A 34 1.53 14.90 -16.56
C PRO A 34 0.98 14.83 -15.14
N PHE A 35 1.79 14.40 -14.16
CA PHE A 35 1.34 14.22 -12.78
C PHE A 35 0.65 15.46 -12.21
N LEU A 36 1.23 16.64 -12.42
CA LEU A 36 0.65 17.87 -11.89
C LEU A 36 -0.73 18.13 -12.51
N GLU A 37 -0.92 17.81 -13.79
CA GLU A 37 -2.22 17.92 -14.45
C GLU A 37 -3.21 16.88 -13.88
N GLN A 38 -2.79 15.63 -13.63
CA GLN A 38 -3.62 14.61 -12.96
C GLN A 38 -4.03 15.03 -11.54
N LEU A 39 -3.12 15.62 -10.79
CA LEU A 39 -3.38 16.14 -9.46
C LEU A 39 -4.40 17.28 -9.51
N MET A 40 -4.24 18.19 -10.47
CA MET A 40 -5.19 19.28 -10.69
C MET A 40 -6.59 18.76 -11.09
N THR A 41 -6.68 17.62 -11.77
CA THR A 41 -7.94 16.93 -12.10
C THR A 41 -8.40 15.93 -11.05
N HIS A 42 -7.72 15.85 -9.89
CA HIS A 42 -8.06 14.96 -8.77
C HIS A 42 -8.11 13.47 -9.19
N SER A 43 -7.29 13.10 -10.18
CA SER A 43 -7.35 11.80 -10.84
C SER A 43 -6.13 10.91 -10.58
N LEU A 44 -5.21 11.33 -9.70
CA LEU A 44 -4.01 10.55 -9.38
C LEU A 44 -4.42 9.23 -8.71
N LYS A 45 -3.95 8.10 -9.23
CA LYS A 45 -4.19 6.80 -8.61
C LYS A 45 -2.99 6.37 -7.80
N HIS A 46 -3.24 5.61 -6.73
CA HIS A 46 -2.18 5.14 -5.83
C HIS A 46 -1.28 4.07 -6.47
N ASP A 47 -1.81 3.29 -7.41
CA ASP A 47 -1.07 2.29 -8.20
C ASP A 47 -0.14 2.92 -9.25
N GLU A 48 -0.31 4.22 -9.54
CA GLU A 48 0.62 5.00 -10.37
C GLU A 48 1.83 5.53 -9.57
N VAL A 49 1.83 5.35 -8.23
CA VAL A 49 2.91 5.73 -7.33
C VAL A 49 3.73 4.52 -6.94
N GLN A 50 5.02 4.51 -7.30
CA GLN A 50 5.92 3.39 -7.01
C GLN A 50 6.43 3.43 -5.56
N ASN A 51 6.84 4.62 -5.11
CA ASN A 51 7.33 4.83 -3.75
C ASN A 51 7.25 6.30 -3.33
N ILE A 52 7.27 6.50 -2.02
CA ILE A 52 7.38 7.78 -1.35
C ILE A 52 8.62 7.75 -0.47
N LYS A 53 9.54 8.68 -0.69
CA LYS A 53 10.71 8.90 0.17
C LYS A 53 10.52 10.18 0.97
N ILE A 54 10.70 10.11 2.28
CA ILE A 54 10.83 11.28 3.15
C ILE A 54 12.29 11.47 3.51
N GLU A 55 12.79 12.69 3.42
CA GLU A 55 14.13 13.09 3.88
C GLU A 55 14.03 14.40 4.66
N ASN A 56 14.80 14.52 5.76
CA ASN A 56 14.87 15.75 6.55
C ASN A 56 16.27 16.36 6.56
N GLU A 57 16.37 17.59 7.05
CA GLU A 57 17.64 18.33 7.14
C GLU A 57 18.72 17.63 7.99
N SER A 58 18.31 16.79 8.95
CA SER A 58 19.20 15.98 9.79
C SER A 58 19.71 14.71 9.08
N GLY A 59 19.31 14.47 7.83
CA GLY A 59 19.69 13.29 7.06
C GLY A 59 18.89 12.01 7.40
N GLN A 60 17.87 12.09 8.26
CA GLN A 60 16.96 10.98 8.46
C GLN A 60 16.13 10.78 7.20
N GLN A 61 15.98 9.52 6.80
CA GLN A 61 15.19 9.16 5.63
C GLN A 61 14.31 7.94 5.90
N ARG A 62 13.16 7.90 5.23
CA ARG A 62 12.25 6.75 5.23
C ARG A 62 11.64 6.56 3.86
N ILE A 63 11.55 5.31 3.40
CA ILE A 63 10.97 4.96 2.11
C ILE A 63 9.74 4.09 2.36
N PHE A 64 8.64 4.44 1.68
CA PHE A 64 7.40 3.68 1.62
C PHE A 64 7.24 3.17 0.19
N SER A 65 7.08 1.86 -0.01
CA SER A 65 6.95 1.24 -1.34
C SER A 65 5.60 0.58 -1.53
N ILE A 66 5.13 0.51 -2.77
CA ILE A 66 3.90 -0.22 -3.13
C ILE A 66 4.04 -1.74 -2.97
N ASN A 67 5.26 -2.29 -2.98
CA ASN A 67 5.50 -3.73 -3.11
C ASN A 67 5.44 -4.53 -1.80
N ASP A 68 5.31 -3.89 -0.64
CA ASP A 68 5.32 -4.58 0.65
C ASP A 68 3.92 -4.81 1.24
N GLY A 69 2.85 -4.42 0.52
CA GLY A 69 1.44 -4.53 0.89
C GLY A 69 1.00 -3.70 2.10
N PHE A 70 1.93 -3.31 2.97
CA PHE A 70 1.68 -2.61 4.22
C PHE A 70 1.95 -1.10 4.07
N GLN A 71 3.09 -0.73 3.51
CA GLN A 71 3.41 0.66 3.16
C GLN A 71 2.56 1.16 1.99
N GLU A 72 1.92 0.29 1.22
CA GLU A 72 0.88 0.67 0.25
C GLU A 72 -0.22 1.54 0.91
N ARG A 73 -0.56 1.29 2.18
CA ARG A 73 -1.52 2.12 2.93
C ARG A 73 -1.07 3.56 3.04
N VAL A 74 0.24 3.78 3.23
CA VAL A 74 0.83 5.13 3.27
C VAL A 74 0.72 5.80 1.91
N LEU A 75 0.99 5.07 0.82
CA LEU A 75 0.84 5.60 -0.54
C LEU A 75 -0.62 6.01 -0.83
N ARG A 76 -1.58 5.14 -0.51
CA ARG A 76 -3.02 5.42 -0.64
C ARG A 76 -3.43 6.66 0.14
N LYS A 77 -2.95 6.80 1.39
CA LYS A 77 -3.22 7.93 2.28
C LYS A 77 -2.69 9.25 1.70
N VAL A 78 -1.44 9.26 1.27
CA VAL A 78 -0.80 10.45 0.67
C VAL A 78 -1.50 10.84 -0.63
N VAL A 79 -1.76 9.89 -1.53
CA VAL A 79 -2.50 10.16 -2.78
C VAL A 79 -3.91 10.67 -2.51
N HIS A 80 -4.60 10.12 -1.52
CA HIS A 80 -5.90 10.64 -1.10
C HIS A 80 -5.83 12.09 -0.64
N TRP A 81 -4.85 12.45 0.19
CA TRP A 81 -4.69 13.85 0.64
C TRP A 81 -4.26 14.80 -0.47
N LEU A 82 -3.50 14.32 -1.44
CA LEU A 82 -3.13 15.07 -2.63
C LEU A 82 -4.37 15.38 -3.47
N ASN A 83 -5.15 14.36 -3.81
CA ASN A 83 -6.38 14.53 -4.58
C ASN A 83 -7.44 15.34 -3.84
N ASN A 84 -7.41 15.45 -2.51
CA ASN A 84 -8.36 16.27 -1.75
C ASN A 84 -7.78 17.62 -1.30
N SER A 85 -6.59 17.97 -1.78
CA SER A 85 -5.98 19.26 -1.50
C SER A 85 -6.58 20.35 -2.38
N SER A 86 -6.58 21.59 -1.90
CA SER A 86 -7.07 22.74 -2.68
C SER A 86 -5.92 23.63 -3.11
N ARG A 87 -6.03 24.25 -4.29
CA ARG A 87 -5.02 25.18 -4.76
C ARG A 87 -5.06 26.48 -3.96
N VAL A 88 -3.90 26.97 -3.57
CA VAL A 88 -3.76 28.30 -2.98
C VAL A 88 -3.55 29.30 -4.12
N HIS A 89 -4.42 30.30 -4.22
CA HIS A 89 -4.28 31.39 -5.18
C HIS A 89 -3.34 32.47 -4.62
N GLY A 90 -2.21 32.70 -5.27
CA GLY A 90 -1.20 33.67 -4.84
C GLY A 90 0.16 33.44 -5.49
N ILE A 91 1.13 34.28 -5.14
CA ILE A 91 2.54 34.04 -5.50
C ILE A 91 2.96 32.76 -4.79
N THR A 92 3.55 31.82 -5.54
CA THR A 92 4.19 30.63 -4.96
C THR A 92 5.39 31.12 -4.17
N ASP A 93 5.21 31.27 -2.86
CA ASP A 93 6.28 31.74 -2.00
C ASP A 93 7.47 30.77 -1.99
N VAL A 94 8.60 31.32 -1.57
CA VAL A 94 9.94 30.76 -1.71
C VAL A 94 10.03 29.33 -1.18
N SER A 95 10.56 28.46 -2.06
CA SER A 95 11.07 27.14 -1.72
C SER A 95 12.46 27.30 -1.12
N LEU A 96 12.69 26.74 0.07
CA LEU A 96 13.99 26.81 0.73
C LEU A 96 14.96 25.80 0.10
N GLU A 97 16.26 26.12 0.03
CA GLU A 97 17.28 25.15 -0.41
C GLU A 97 17.33 23.90 0.51
N LYS A 98 16.93 24.06 1.77
CA LYS A 98 16.85 22.99 2.76
C LYS A 98 15.52 23.08 3.53
N PRO A 99 14.43 22.49 3.01
CA PRO A 99 13.19 22.37 3.77
C PRO A 99 13.38 21.42 4.96
N SER A 100 12.59 21.60 6.01
CA SER A 100 12.70 20.80 7.24
C SER A 100 12.43 19.32 6.99
N ASN A 101 11.37 19.02 6.24
CA ASN A 101 11.10 17.70 5.67
C ASN A 101 10.72 17.85 4.20
N LYS A 102 11.22 16.93 3.38
CA LYS A 102 10.92 16.84 1.95
C LYS A 102 10.39 15.45 1.64
N LEU A 103 9.27 15.41 0.93
CA LEU A 103 8.68 14.20 0.38
C LEU A 103 9.00 14.13 -1.11
N THR A 104 9.55 13.02 -1.55
CA THR A 104 9.78 12.70 -2.95
C THR A 104 8.87 11.55 -3.35
N LEU A 105 7.96 11.78 -4.28
CA LEU A 105 7.06 10.79 -4.84
C LEU A 105 7.62 10.38 -6.20
N LYS A 106 7.86 9.07 -6.38
CA LYS A 106 8.28 8.51 -7.65
C LYS A 106 7.12 7.74 -8.27
N THR A 107 6.73 8.11 -9.49
CA THR A 107 5.67 7.43 -10.24
C THR A 107 6.20 6.20 -10.96
N VAL A 108 5.30 5.37 -11.46
CA VAL A 108 5.63 4.21 -12.33
C VAL A 108 6.29 4.61 -13.65
N ASN A 109 6.14 5.88 -14.06
CA ASN A 109 6.73 6.45 -15.27
C ASN A 109 8.11 7.09 -15.02
N ASP A 110 8.71 6.84 -13.85
CA ASP A 110 9.95 7.48 -13.38
C ASP A 110 9.86 9.01 -13.20
N GLU A 111 8.65 9.59 -13.22
CA GLU A 111 8.46 11.01 -12.86
C GLU A 111 8.69 11.20 -11.37
N VAL A 112 9.37 12.29 -11.01
CA VAL A 112 9.75 12.60 -9.64
C VAL A 112 9.11 13.91 -9.23
N ILE A 113 8.24 13.84 -8.24
CA ILE A 113 7.58 14.99 -7.64
C ILE A 113 8.15 15.24 -6.25
N THR A 114 8.44 16.50 -5.98
CA THR A 114 8.89 16.95 -4.67
C THR A 114 7.77 17.70 -3.98
N ILE A 115 7.54 17.40 -2.70
CA ILE A 115 6.55 18.06 -1.86
C ILE A 115 7.24 18.50 -0.58
N GLU A 116 7.06 19.77 -0.23
CA GLU A 116 7.66 20.39 0.95
C GLU A 116 6.69 21.39 1.59
N PRO A 117 6.88 21.77 2.86
CA PRO A 117 6.13 22.86 3.48
C PRO A 117 6.27 24.15 2.68
N ALA A 118 5.19 24.92 2.58
CA ALA A 118 5.30 26.29 2.10
C ALA A 118 5.87 27.20 3.19
N TYR A 119 6.63 28.22 2.79
CA TYR A 119 7.25 29.18 3.71
C TYR A 119 6.79 30.60 3.43
N LYS A 120 6.67 31.41 4.48
CA LYS A 120 6.56 32.86 4.42
C LYS A 120 7.88 33.44 4.88
N CYS A 121 8.59 34.12 3.99
CA CYS A 121 9.87 34.75 4.29
C CYS A 121 9.72 36.27 4.41
N VAL A 122 10.28 36.86 5.46
CA VAL A 122 10.33 38.30 5.67
C VAL A 122 11.80 38.72 5.79
N LEU A 123 12.18 39.76 5.04
CA LEU A 123 13.50 40.36 5.12
C LEU A 123 13.49 41.45 6.20
N GLU A 124 14.21 41.23 7.29
CA GLU A 124 14.41 42.20 8.37
C GLU A 124 15.90 42.41 8.61
N ASN A 125 16.39 43.65 8.56
CA ASN A 125 17.78 44.00 8.86
C ASN A 125 18.82 43.15 8.08
N ASN A 126 18.60 42.92 6.77
CA ASN A 126 19.40 42.05 5.90
C ASN A 126 19.42 40.55 6.30
N HIS A 127 18.57 40.13 7.24
CA HIS A 127 18.32 38.73 7.54
C HIS A 127 16.97 38.29 6.98
N THR A 128 16.95 37.17 6.26
CA THR A 128 15.72 36.55 5.77
C THR A 128 15.23 35.55 6.82
N ASN A 129 14.11 35.86 7.46
CA ASN A 129 13.45 34.95 8.41
C ASN A 129 12.28 34.27 7.71
N CYS A 130 12.31 32.93 7.63
CA CYS A 130 11.27 32.14 7.00
C CYS A 130 10.52 31.31 8.05
N THR A 131 9.19 31.36 8.01
CA THR A 131 8.32 30.53 8.85
C THR A 131 7.44 29.65 7.97
N THR A 132 7.12 28.44 8.43
CA THR A 132 6.21 27.55 7.71
C THR A 132 4.81 28.13 7.68
N LYS A 133 4.13 28.04 6.55
CA LYS A 133 2.69 28.30 6.43
C LYS A 133 1.94 27.03 6.80
N ASP A 134 1.21 27.09 7.91
CA ASP A 134 0.47 25.95 8.42
C ASP A 134 -0.54 25.41 7.39
N GLY A 135 -0.51 24.09 7.18
CA GLY A 135 -1.37 23.40 6.24
C GLY A 135 -1.09 23.65 4.75
N GLU A 136 -0.08 24.45 4.40
CA GLU A 136 0.27 24.78 3.01
C GLU A 136 1.56 24.08 2.57
N LEU A 137 1.55 23.57 1.34
CA LEU A 137 2.60 22.74 0.75
C LEU A 137 2.96 23.27 -0.64
N ILE A 138 4.23 23.15 -1.00
CA ILE A 138 4.73 23.41 -2.35
C ILE A 138 4.97 22.06 -3.02
N ILE A 139 4.36 21.86 -4.18
CA ILE A 139 4.57 20.70 -5.04
C ILE A 139 5.38 21.15 -6.24
N SER A 140 6.46 20.43 -6.53
CA SER A 140 7.39 20.73 -7.62
C SER A 140 7.53 19.53 -8.55
N GLU A 141 7.32 19.75 -9.84
CA GLU A 141 7.55 18.79 -10.94
C GLU A 141 8.26 19.54 -12.08
N ASN A 142 9.43 19.06 -12.54
CA ASN A 142 10.14 19.63 -13.69
C ASN A 142 10.22 21.18 -13.67
N SER A 143 10.65 21.74 -12.54
CA SER A 143 10.74 23.19 -12.25
C SER A 143 9.41 23.95 -12.16
N HIS A 144 8.27 23.33 -12.44
CA HIS A 144 6.95 23.90 -12.20
C HIS A 144 6.59 23.71 -10.73
N LYS A 145 6.13 24.79 -10.08
CA LYS A 145 5.73 24.77 -8.68
C LYS A 145 4.27 25.17 -8.54
N VAL A 146 3.53 24.43 -7.73
CA VAL A 146 2.15 24.77 -7.34
C VAL A 146 2.04 24.70 -5.84
N GLN A 147 1.32 25.67 -5.27
CA GLN A 147 1.03 25.68 -3.85
C GLN A 147 -0.36 25.10 -3.60
N LEU A 148 -0.43 24.12 -2.69
CA LEU A 148 -1.65 23.45 -2.28
C LEU A 148 -1.86 23.59 -0.78
N LYS A 149 -3.12 23.46 -0.35
CA LYS A 149 -3.53 23.41 1.04
C LYS A 149 -4.05 22.02 1.37
N SER A 150 -3.41 21.37 2.33
CA SER A 150 -3.80 20.07 2.88
C SER A 150 -3.22 19.91 4.29
N GLN A 151 -4.05 20.13 5.30
CA GLN A 151 -3.60 20.05 6.70
C GLN A 151 -3.07 18.65 7.02
N SER A 152 -3.79 17.61 6.62
CA SER A 152 -3.41 16.22 6.94
C SER A 152 -2.08 15.82 6.31
N LEU A 153 -1.82 16.23 5.06
CA LEU A 153 -0.53 15.96 4.42
C LEU A 153 0.59 16.79 5.05
N TYR A 154 0.33 18.04 5.41
CA TYR A 154 1.28 18.91 6.10
C TYR A 154 1.68 18.34 7.47
N ASP A 155 0.72 18.03 8.33
CA ASP A 155 0.97 17.45 9.67
C ASP A 155 1.72 16.12 9.57
N TRP A 156 1.33 15.31 8.59
CA TRP A 156 1.97 14.03 8.35
C TRP A 156 3.41 14.19 7.86
N LEU A 157 3.70 15.12 6.94
CA LEU A 157 5.05 15.43 6.48
C LEU A 157 5.92 16.04 7.59
N ALA A 158 5.32 16.84 8.47
CA ALA A 158 6.01 17.44 9.60
C ALA A 158 6.50 16.38 10.60
N VAL A 159 5.62 15.46 11.01
CA VAL A 159 5.91 14.50 12.09
C VAL A 159 5.29 13.11 11.89
N GLY A 160 4.13 13.00 11.24
CA GLY A 160 3.36 11.74 11.18
C GLY A 160 4.06 10.58 10.49
N TRP A 161 4.90 10.83 9.49
CA TRP A 161 5.66 9.78 8.79
C TRP A 161 6.60 8.99 9.70
N ARG A 162 7.01 9.55 10.85
CA ARG A 162 7.92 8.89 11.81
C ARG A 162 7.25 7.76 12.57
N ILE A 163 5.94 7.88 12.79
CA ILE A 163 5.15 6.92 13.58
C ILE A 163 4.35 5.95 12.70
N GLU A 164 4.42 6.09 11.37
CA GLU A 164 3.84 5.09 10.47
C GLU A 164 4.42 3.71 10.82
N LEU A 165 3.59 2.68 10.78
CA LEU A 165 4.02 1.32 11.08
C LEU A 165 4.94 0.80 9.95
N ASN A 166 5.93 -0.02 10.30
CA ASN A 166 6.89 -0.62 9.36
C ASN A 166 6.58 -2.12 9.20
N GLY A 167 5.40 -2.40 8.63
CA GLY A 167 4.89 -3.77 8.55
C GLY A 167 4.08 -4.16 9.80
N PRO A 168 3.73 -5.45 9.90
CA PRO A 168 2.91 -5.94 10.99
C PRO A 168 3.61 -5.74 12.34
N THR A 169 2.85 -5.40 13.38
CA THR A 169 3.36 -5.35 14.75
C THR A 169 3.78 -6.74 15.22
N LYS A 170 4.55 -6.81 16.31
CA LYS A 170 4.92 -8.10 16.91
C LYS A 170 3.66 -8.90 17.31
N GLU A 171 2.63 -8.19 17.77
CA GLU A 171 1.34 -8.74 18.16
C GLU A 171 0.59 -9.27 16.94
N GLU A 172 0.56 -8.54 15.82
CA GLU A 172 -0.03 -9.01 14.55
C GLU A 172 0.70 -10.25 14.01
N LEU A 173 2.05 -10.26 14.02
CA LEU A 173 2.82 -11.44 13.62
C LEU A 173 2.56 -12.64 14.53
N LEU A 174 2.42 -12.42 15.84
CA LEU A 174 2.11 -13.48 16.79
C LEU A 174 0.70 -14.03 16.56
N GLU A 175 -0.27 -13.15 16.31
CA GLU A 175 -1.65 -13.50 15.97
C GLU A 175 -1.70 -14.34 14.68
N GLU A 176 -1.05 -13.90 13.60
CA GLU A 176 -0.95 -14.64 12.34
C GLU A 176 -0.27 -16.00 12.50
N ALA A 177 0.86 -16.05 13.21
CA ALA A 177 1.62 -17.28 13.43
C ALA A 177 0.82 -18.31 14.26
N LEU A 178 0.18 -17.87 15.34
CA LEU A 178 -0.65 -18.74 16.17
C LEU A 178 -1.90 -19.19 15.41
N TYR A 179 -2.54 -18.29 14.66
CA TYR A 179 -3.71 -18.63 13.86
C TYR A 179 -3.37 -19.70 12.84
N THR A 180 -2.28 -19.52 12.09
CA THR A 180 -1.80 -20.49 11.11
C THR A 180 -1.50 -21.84 11.73
N ARG A 181 -0.84 -21.87 12.89
CA ARG A 181 -0.57 -23.11 13.64
C ARG A 181 -1.85 -23.86 13.98
N TYR A 182 -2.90 -23.17 14.44
CA TYR A 182 -4.14 -23.82 14.83
C TYR A 182 -5.06 -24.13 13.64
N LEU A 183 -5.05 -23.31 12.59
CA LEU A 183 -5.75 -23.59 11.33
C LEU A 183 -5.25 -24.90 10.72
N TYR A 184 -3.94 -25.18 10.80
CA TYR A 184 -3.36 -26.44 10.33
C TYR A 184 -4.00 -27.68 10.99
N ILE A 185 -4.44 -27.57 12.25
CA ILE A 185 -5.12 -28.65 12.97
C ILE A 185 -6.51 -28.93 12.39
N LEU A 186 -7.19 -27.93 11.84
CA LEU A 186 -8.47 -28.11 11.15
C LEU A 186 -8.33 -28.86 9.82
N GLY A 187 -7.14 -28.80 9.22
CA GLY A 187 -6.82 -29.44 7.95
C GLY A 187 -7.06 -28.55 6.72
N PRO A 188 -6.68 -29.06 5.53
CA PRO A 188 -6.57 -28.26 4.31
C PRO A 188 -7.91 -27.73 3.78
N SER A 189 -9.05 -28.29 4.18
CA SER A 189 -10.37 -27.79 3.77
C SER A 189 -10.68 -26.37 4.24
N TYR A 190 -9.88 -25.83 5.17
CA TYR A 190 -10.03 -24.48 5.71
C TYR A 190 -8.96 -23.50 5.22
N SER A 191 -8.12 -23.89 4.25
CA SER A 191 -6.98 -23.09 3.80
C SER A 191 -7.35 -21.75 3.15
N ASP A 192 -8.61 -21.54 2.79
CA ASP A 192 -9.10 -20.25 2.26
C ASP A 192 -9.28 -19.21 3.38
N PHE A 193 -9.36 -19.62 4.65
CA PHE A 193 -9.62 -18.72 5.77
C PHE A 193 -8.32 -18.22 6.41
N PHE A 194 -7.70 -17.20 5.84
CA PHE A 194 -6.47 -16.58 6.39
C PHE A 194 -6.49 -15.05 6.35
N MET A 195 -7.55 -14.45 5.83
CA MET A 195 -7.66 -12.98 5.77
C MET A 195 -8.01 -12.42 7.15
N CYS A 196 -7.21 -11.46 7.63
CA CYS A 196 -7.44 -10.76 8.89
C CYS A 196 -7.65 -11.72 10.08
N PRO A 197 -6.67 -12.59 10.39
CA PRO A 197 -6.80 -13.53 11.48
C PRO A 197 -6.94 -12.78 12.80
N LYS A 198 -7.74 -13.33 13.70
CA LYS A 198 -7.91 -12.85 15.07
C LYS A 198 -7.77 -13.99 16.05
N ILE A 199 -7.00 -13.78 17.11
CA ILE A 199 -6.84 -14.72 18.21
C ILE A 199 -7.11 -14.04 19.55
N HIS A 200 -7.94 -14.69 20.35
CA HIS A 200 -8.09 -14.41 21.78
C HIS A 200 -7.67 -15.64 22.58
N ILE A 201 -6.94 -15.45 23.67
CA ILE A 201 -6.37 -16.53 24.48
C ILE A 201 -6.76 -16.33 25.93
N GLU A 202 -7.30 -17.37 26.54
CA GLU A 202 -7.64 -17.39 27.96
C GLU A 202 -6.91 -18.53 28.66
N PRO A 203 -6.32 -18.30 29.85
CA PRO A 203 -5.75 -19.38 30.65
C PRO A 203 -6.87 -20.28 31.18
N ILE A 204 -6.62 -21.59 31.25
CA ILE A 204 -7.57 -22.53 31.85
C ILE A 204 -7.17 -22.76 33.30
N ASP A 205 -8.10 -22.46 34.22
CA ASP A 205 -7.92 -22.60 35.67
C ASP A 205 -6.70 -21.81 36.22
N GLY A 206 -6.28 -20.75 35.51
CA GLY A 206 -5.10 -19.97 35.86
C GLY A 206 -3.75 -20.65 35.60
N ASP A 207 -3.72 -21.84 34.98
CA ASP A 207 -2.46 -22.51 34.61
C ASP A 207 -1.89 -21.88 33.31
N PRO A 208 -0.68 -21.29 33.35
CA PRO A 208 -0.07 -20.63 32.18
C PRO A 208 0.38 -21.59 31.07
N ARG A 209 0.19 -22.91 31.25
CA ARG A 209 0.50 -23.94 30.23
C ARG A 209 -0.76 -24.49 29.58
N ARG A 210 -1.94 -24.00 29.96
CA ARG A 210 -3.23 -24.49 29.48
C ARG A 210 -4.04 -23.31 28.97
N HIS A 211 -4.43 -23.37 27.71
CA HIS A 211 -5.04 -22.25 27.02
C HIS A 211 -6.32 -22.66 26.32
N LEU A 212 -7.33 -21.79 26.38
CA LEU A 212 -8.47 -21.79 25.48
C LEU A 212 -8.24 -20.68 24.46
N ILE A 213 -8.05 -21.08 23.21
CA ILE A 213 -7.84 -20.19 22.09
C ILE A 213 -9.16 -20.04 21.34
N PHE A 214 -9.52 -18.81 21.01
CA PHE A 214 -10.64 -18.48 20.13
C PHE A 214 -10.06 -17.82 18.88
N ALA A 215 -10.30 -18.44 17.74
CA ALA A 215 -9.71 -18.03 16.47
C ALA A 215 -10.79 -17.67 15.46
N SER A 216 -10.52 -16.67 14.63
CA SER A 216 -11.38 -16.34 13.49
C SER A 216 -10.61 -15.71 12.33
N ALA A 217 -11.08 -15.92 11.10
CA ALA A 217 -10.57 -15.24 9.92
C ALA A 217 -11.63 -15.21 8.82
N LEU A 218 -11.40 -14.37 7.80
CA LEU A 218 -12.22 -14.30 6.60
C LEU A 218 -11.64 -15.19 5.49
N SER A 219 -12.51 -15.61 4.58
CA SER A 219 -12.12 -16.26 3.34
C SER A 219 -11.34 -15.30 2.43
N TYR A 220 -10.28 -15.80 1.78
CA TYR A 220 -9.53 -15.05 0.78
C TYR A 220 -10.31 -14.90 -0.52
N SER A 221 -11.07 -15.92 -0.90
CA SER A 221 -11.99 -15.87 -2.05
C SER A 221 -12.92 -14.64 -2.08
N GLY A 222 -13.33 -14.12 -0.92
CA GLY A 222 -14.13 -12.89 -0.82
C GLY A 222 -13.41 -11.62 -1.29
N HIS A 223 -12.07 -11.60 -1.28
CA HIS A 223 -11.27 -10.44 -1.66
C HIS A 223 -11.38 -10.09 -3.15
N HIS A 224 -11.62 -11.07 -4.02
CA HIS A 224 -11.68 -10.89 -5.48
C HIS A 224 -13.05 -10.47 -6.01
N GLY A 225 -13.80 -9.68 -5.23
CA GLY A 225 -15.14 -9.20 -5.62
C GLY A 225 -16.30 -10.14 -5.25
N GLY A 226 -16.05 -11.08 -4.33
CA GLY A 226 -17.08 -11.95 -3.76
C GLY A 226 -17.60 -11.46 -2.41
N TYR A 227 -18.46 -12.26 -1.79
CA TYR A 227 -18.80 -12.09 -0.37
C TYR A 227 -17.76 -12.79 0.50
N TYR A 228 -17.44 -12.19 1.65
CA TYR A 228 -16.61 -12.87 2.65
C TYR A 228 -17.41 -13.93 3.40
N ASP A 229 -16.79 -15.08 3.64
CA ASP A 229 -17.21 -16.05 4.63
C ASP A 229 -16.31 -15.88 5.87
N LYS A 230 -16.84 -16.11 7.06
CA LYS A 230 -16.08 -16.04 8.32
C LYS A 230 -15.99 -17.40 8.98
N LEU A 231 -14.78 -17.89 9.17
CA LEU A 231 -14.49 -19.05 10.00
C LEU A 231 -14.30 -18.60 11.44
N THR A 232 -14.93 -19.31 12.38
CA THR A 232 -14.62 -19.24 13.81
C THR A 232 -14.40 -20.64 14.35
N PHE A 233 -13.45 -20.78 15.27
CA PHE A 233 -13.21 -22.04 15.96
C PHE A 233 -12.54 -21.80 17.30
N SER A 234 -12.57 -22.82 18.16
CA SER A 234 -11.87 -22.80 19.44
C SER A 234 -10.88 -23.95 19.51
N VAL A 235 -9.76 -23.74 20.20
CA VAL A 235 -8.78 -24.79 20.49
C VAL A 235 -8.52 -24.80 21.97
N ARG A 236 -8.66 -25.98 22.58
CA ARG A 236 -8.13 -26.25 23.90
C ARG A 236 -6.70 -26.77 23.70
N ASP A 237 -5.70 -26.02 24.15
CA ASP A 237 -4.30 -26.42 24.15
C ASP A 237 -3.86 -26.70 25.58
N SER A 238 -3.55 -27.96 25.87
CA SER A 238 -3.11 -28.38 27.19
C SER A 238 -1.99 -29.40 27.09
N ASN A 239 -1.02 -29.28 27.99
CA ASN A 239 0.00 -30.30 28.22
C ASN A 239 -0.55 -31.67 28.67
N LEU A 240 -1.82 -31.76 29.09
CA LEU A 240 -2.47 -33.00 29.54
C LEU A 240 -3.19 -33.73 28.40
N GLU A 241 -3.96 -32.98 27.61
CA GLU A 241 -4.87 -33.54 26.59
C GLU A 241 -4.38 -33.28 25.15
N GLY A 242 -3.32 -32.50 24.98
CA GLY A 242 -2.87 -32.01 23.69
C GLY A 242 -3.81 -30.95 23.11
N LEU A 243 -3.79 -30.82 21.79
CA LEU A 243 -4.62 -29.89 21.04
C LEU A 243 -5.98 -30.53 20.74
N LYS A 244 -7.07 -29.88 21.19
CA LYS A 244 -8.44 -30.29 20.87
C LYS A 244 -9.23 -29.13 20.30
N VAL A 245 -9.57 -29.25 19.02
CA VAL A 245 -10.44 -28.29 18.34
C VAL A 245 -11.89 -28.51 18.77
N THR A 246 -12.60 -27.42 19.00
CA THR A 246 -14.05 -27.39 19.23
C THR A 246 -14.69 -26.20 18.51
N ASN A 247 -16.02 -26.20 18.41
CA ASN A 247 -16.81 -25.04 17.96
C ASN A 247 -16.46 -24.47 16.57
N VAL A 248 -16.06 -25.31 15.63
CA VAL A 248 -15.78 -24.90 14.24
C VAL A 248 -17.09 -24.48 13.55
N LYS A 249 -17.15 -23.23 13.07
CA LYS A 249 -18.32 -22.65 12.39
C LYS A 249 -17.89 -21.80 11.22
N ILE A 250 -18.60 -21.89 10.10
CA ILE A 250 -18.46 -20.98 8.97
C ILE A 250 -19.75 -20.19 8.84
N LYS A 251 -19.65 -18.86 8.96
CA LYS A 251 -20.74 -17.94 8.66
C LYS A 251 -20.55 -17.45 7.23
N LYS A 252 -21.46 -17.86 6.34
CA LYS A 252 -21.37 -17.51 4.92
C LYS A 252 -21.89 -16.11 4.65
N HIS A 253 -21.29 -15.44 3.68
CA HIS A 253 -21.72 -14.16 3.12
C HIS A 253 -21.96 -13.09 4.20
N ILE A 254 -20.96 -12.83 5.03
CA ILE A 254 -21.03 -11.77 6.05
C ILE A 254 -21.15 -10.39 5.39
N SER A 255 -21.71 -9.43 6.12
CA SER A 255 -21.83 -8.06 5.62
C SER A 255 -20.45 -7.40 5.45
N GLN A 256 -20.37 -6.38 4.60
CA GLN A 256 -19.17 -5.56 4.43
C GLN A 256 -18.75 -4.88 5.74
N GLU A 257 -19.71 -4.47 6.57
CA GLU A 257 -19.43 -3.91 7.88
C GLU A 257 -18.76 -4.94 8.80
N GLU A 258 -19.27 -6.19 8.82
CA GLU A 258 -18.69 -7.26 9.61
C GLU A 258 -17.28 -7.64 9.12
N SER A 259 -17.05 -7.67 7.80
CA SER A 259 -15.72 -7.93 7.25
C SER A 259 -14.75 -6.81 7.58
N GLN A 260 -15.17 -5.56 7.49
CA GLN A 260 -14.37 -4.42 7.92
C GLN A 260 -14.06 -4.49 9.42
N LYS A 261 -15.03 -4.83 10.26
CA LYS A 261 -14.83 -4.97 11.71
C LYS A 261 -13.81 -6.06 12.05
N GLN A 262 -13.81 -7.17 11.33
CA GLN A 262 -12.81 -8.23 11.50
C GLN A 262 -11.39 -7.76 11.15
N CYS A 263 -11.27 -6.94 10.09
CA CYS A 263 -9.99 -6.45 9.58
C CYS A 263 -9.51 -5.15 10.22
N ARG A 264 -10.31 -4.53 11.11
CA ARG A 264 -9.83 -3.42 11.93
C ARG A 264 -8.89 -3.97 12.98
N ASN A 265 -7.80 -3.25 13.22
CA ASN A 265 -6.98 -3.49 14.39
C ASN A 265 -7.85 -3.21 15.62
N LEU A 266 -7.75 -4.08 16.62
CA LEU A 266 -8.29 -3.77 17.94
C LEU A 266 -7.42 -2.62 18.45
N ASP A 267 -7.95 -1.39 18.38
CA ASP A 267 -7.38 -0.23 19.06
C ASP A 267 -7.34 -0.47 20.58
#